data_AF-A0A6J5XT50-F1
#
_entry.id   AF-A0A6J5XT50-F1
#
_cell.length_a   1.000
_cell.length_b   1.000
_cell.length_c   1.000
_cell.angle_alpha   90.00
_cell.angle_beta   90.00
_cell.angle_gamma   90.00
#
_symmetry.space_group_name_H-M   'P 1'
#
loop_
_entity.id
_entity.type
_entity.pdbx_description
1 polymer ?
#
loop_
_entity_poly.entity_id
_entity_poly.type
_entity_poly.pdbx_seq_one_letter_code
_entity_poly.pdbx_strand_id
1 'polypeptide(L)'
;MECLTSGFGLLLIQSRNTSSFFFNPFTHQRINLPYHDSIVTAAAFSASSTSPDCTVFTYRMPNVFGVCIDTLIVGQETWTRHVFVRDPSFFGGLIQVKSPTLKS
;
A
#
# COMPACT_ATOMS: atom_id res chain seq x y z
N MET A 1 -16.87 0.78 6.12
CA MET A 1 -15.61 0.73 6.87
C MET A 1 -15.01 -0.63 6.63
N GLU A 2 -13.80 -0.70 6.10
CA GLU A 2 -13.09 -1.96 5.85
C GLU A 2 -11.92 -2.05 6.84
N CYS A 3 -11.75 -3.23 7.45
CA CYS A 3 -10.70 -3.50 8.44
C CYS A 3 -9.81 -4.62 7.87
N LEU A 4 -8.58 -4.26 7.53
CA LEU A 4 -7.60 -5.18 6.98
C LEU A 4 -6.46 -5.32 7.98
N THR A 5 -6.06 -6.56 8.24
CA THR A 5 -4.94 -6.84 9.16
C THR A 5 -3.62 -6.45 8.49
N SER A 6 -2.75 -5.77 9.22
CA SER A 6 -1.36 -5.54 8.82
C SER A 6 -0.42 -5.96 9.95
N GLY A 7 0.80 -6.36 9.58
CA GLY A 7 1.81 -6.85 10.52
C GLY A 7 2.09 -5.86 11.67
N PHE A 8 2.67 -6.37 12.75
CA PHE A 8 2.97 -5.61 13.99
C PHE A 8 1.73 -5.09 14.74
N GLY A 9 0.56 -5.72 14.54
CA GLY A 9 -0.66 -5.40 15.29
C GLY A 9 -1.33 -4.09 14.85
N LEU A 10 -1.08 -3.61 13.64
CA LEU A 10 -1.73 -2.42 13.10
C LEU A 10 -2.88 -2.82 12.18
N LEU A 11 -4.00 -2.11 12.26
CA LEU A 11 -5.17 -2.29 11.41
C LEU A 11 -5.22 -1.16 10.40
N LEU A 12 -5.33 -1.48 9.11
CA LEU A 12 -5.64 -0.47 8.10
C LEU A 12 -7.15 -0.21 8.15
N ILE A 13 -7.50 1.05 8.41
CA ILE A 13 -8.87 1.54 8.36
C ILE A 13 -8.99 2.48 7.16
N GLN A 14 -9.79 2.05 6.18
CA GLN A 14 -10.10 2.85 5.01
C GLN A 14 -11.59 3.19 5.00
N SER A 15 -11.86 4.50 4.96
CA SER A 15 -13.19 5.04 4.66
C SER A 15 -13.22 5.39 3.18
N ARG A 16 -14.24 4.92 2.46
CA ARG A 16 -14.29 4.95 0.99
C ARG A 16 -14.04 6.35 0.40
N ASN A 17 -14.40 7.43 1.09
CA ASN A 17 -14.34 8.78 0.53
C ASN A 17 -13.73 9.85 1.47
N THR A 18 -13.22 9.50 2.65
CA THR A 18 -12.90 10.53 3.67
C THR A 18 -11.55 10.40 4.33
N SER A 19 -11.03 9.19 4.53
CA SER A 19 -9.75 9.03 5.23
C SER A 19 -9.18 7.62 5.07
N SER A 20 -7.86 7.55 5.15
CA SER A 20 -7.12 6.30 5.31
C SER A 20 -6.18 6.49 6.50
N PHE A 21 -6.19 5.57 7.45
CA PHE A 21 -5.28 5.60 8.59
C PHE A 21 -5.01 4.20 9.10
N PHE A 22 -3.85 4.04 9.74
CA PHE A 22 -3.58 2.84 10.53
C PHE A 22 -3.91 3.08 11.99
N PHE A 23 -4.40 2.03 12.64
CA PHE A 23 -4.78 2.03 14.04
C PHE A 23 -4.16 0.85 14.77
N ASN A 24 -3.45 1.13 15.87
CA ASN A 24 -3.00 0.10 16.80
C ASN A 24 -4.10 -0.12 17.86
N PRO A 25 -4.71 -1.31 17.96
CA PRO A 25 -5.76 -1.58 18.94
C PRO A 25 -5.23 -1.70 20.38
N PHE A 26 -3.92 -1.90 20.57
CA PHE A 26 -3.32 -2.04 21.90
C PHE A 26 -2.87 -0.70 22.48
N THR A 27 -2.28 0.17 21.65
CA THR A 27 -1.77 1.49 22.09
C THR A 27 -2.74 2.63 21.76
N HIS A 28 -3.80 2.35 21.01
CA HIS A 28 -4.72 3.34 20.43
C HIS A 28 -4.04 4.38 19.53
N GLN A 29 -2.80 4.11 19.11
CA GLN A 29 -2.06 5.00 18.23
C GLN A 29 -2.70 5.01 16.84
N ARG A 30 -2.90 6.23 16.32
CA ARG A 30 -3.41 6.48 14.98
C ARG A 30 -2.35 7.14 14.12
N ILE A 31 -2.19 6.62 12.90
CA ILE A 31 -1.28 7.18 11.90
C ILE A 31 -2.10 7.52 10.69
N ASN A 32 -2.27 8.83 10.46
CA ASN A 32 -3.00 9.32 9.31
C ASN A 32 -2.17 9.12 8.04
N LEU A 33 -2.85 8.70 6.98
CA LEU A 33 -2.25 8.58 5.66
C LEU A 33 -2.91 9.61 4.74
N PRO A 34 -2.18 10.11 3.73
CA PRO A 34 -2.79 10.80 2.61
C PRO A 34 -3.86 9.91 1.97
N TYR A 35 -4.94 10.54 1.49
CA TYR A 35 -6.05 9.83 0.89
C TYR A 35 -5.56 8.92 -0.25
N HIS A 36 -5.96 7.65 -0.18
CA HIS A 36 -5.65 6.67 -1.20
C HIS A 36 -6.92 6.30 -1.95
N ASP A 37 -7.05 6.77 -3.18
CA ASP A 37 -8.21 6.58 -4.07
C ASP A 37 -8.27 5.17 -4.68
N SER A 38 -7.97 4.15 -3.89
CA SER A 38 -7.95 2.77 -4.39
C SER A 38 -8.31 1.81 -3.27
N ILE A 39 -9.14 0.82 -3.61
CA ILE A 39 -9.51 -0.27 -2.71
C ILE A 39 -8.25 -1.08 -2.41
N VAL A 40 -7.81 -1.02 -1.15
CA VAL A 40 -6.67 -1.79 -0.65
C VAL A 40 -7.17 -3.18 -0.27
N THR A 41 -6.45 -4.23 -0.67
CA THR A 41 -6.75 -5.62 -0.27
C THR A 41 -5.95 -6.04 0.96
N ALA A 42 -4.72 -5.56 1.08
CA ALA A 42 -3.87 -5.79 2.25
C ALA A 42 -2.87 -4.66 2.39
N ALA A 43 -2.30 -4.50 3.58
CA ALA A 43 -1.21 -3.55 3.81
C ALA A 43 -0.16 -4.12 4.76
N ALA A 44 1.06 -3.57 4.68
CA ALA A 44 2.20 -3.96 5.49
C ALA A 44 3.12 -2.76 5.76
N PHE A 45 4.02 -2.92 6.74
CA PHE A 45 5.02 -1.95 7.12
C PHE A 45 6.42 -2.55 7.03
N SER A 46 7.41 -1.78 6.60
CA SER A 46 8.82 -2.22 6.65
C SER A 46 9.41 -2.21 8.06
N ALA A 47 8.87 -1.40 8.96
CA ALA A 47 9.39 -1.18 10.31
C ALA A 47 8.28 -0.77 11.29
N SER A 48 8.66 -0.45 12.54
CA SER A 48 7.75 0.22 13.47
C SER A 48 7.16 1.47 12.80
N SER A 49 5.88 1.70 13.01
CA SER A 49 5.17 2.83 12.42
C SER A 49 5.56 4.19 13.01
N THR A 50 6.37 4.19 14.07
CA THR A 50 7.05 5.36 14.65
C THR A 50 8.44 5.62 14.05
N SER A 51 8.98 4.70 13.26
CA SER A 51 10.29 4.88 12.61
C SER A 51 10.18 5.89 11.46
N PRO A 52 11.10 6.86 11.35
CA PRO A 52 11.06 7.87 10.29
C PRO A 52 11.22 7.28 8.88
N ASP A 53 11.88 6.12 8.76
CA ASP A 53 12.09 5.42 7.49
C ASP A 53 11.06 4.30 7.24
N CYS A 54 10.00 4.26 8.04
CA CYS A 54 8.95 3.27 7.86
C CYS A 54 8.23 3.49 6.54
N THR A 55 8.15 2.45 5.72
CA THR A 55 7.41 2.45 4.46
C THR A 55 6.15 1.63 4.63
N VAL A 56 5.02 2.24 4.31
CA VAL A 56 3.73 1.60 4.14
C VAL A 56 3.66 1.01 2.75
N PHE A 57 3.26 -0.25 2.66
CA PHE A 57 2.92 -0.93 1.42
C PHE A 57 1.44 -1.22 1.44
N THR A 58 0.72 -0.86 0.38
CA THR A 58 -0.62 -1.35 0.14
C THR A 58 -0.61 -2.23 -1.09
N TYR A 59 -1.41 -3.27 -1.03
CA TYR A 59 -1.52 -4.29 -2.06
C TYR A 59 -2.94 -4.31 -2.59
N ARG A 60 -3.08 -4.32 -3.92
CA ARG A 60 -4.36 -4.57 -4.59
C ARG A 60 -4.17 -5.40 -5.85
N MET A 61 -5.15 -6.23 -6.15
CA MET A 61 -5.25 -6.98 -7.42
C MET A 61 -6.41 -6.42 -8.26
N PRO A 62 -6.17 -5.46 -9.17
CA PRO A 62 -7.23 -4.99 -10.07
C PRO A 62 -7.80 -6.07 -10.97
N ASN A 63 -7.01 -7.09 -11.32
CA ASN A 63 -7.42 -8.22 -12.15
C ASN A 63 -6.47 -9.41 -11.93
N VAL A 64 -6.79 -10.54 -12.57
CA VAL A 64 -6.05 -11.81 -12.43
C VAL A 64 -4.61 -11.78 -12.96
N PHE A 65 -4.26 -10.75 -13.74
CA PHE A 65 -2.97 -10.61 -14.41
C PHE A 65 -2.16 -9.43 -13.89
N GLY A 66 -2.63 -8.74 -12.84
CA GLY A 66 -2.03 -7.49 -12.40
C GLY A 66 -2.05 -7.36 -10.90
N VAL A 67 -0.89 -7.02 -10.34
CA VAL A 67 -0.76 -6.57 -8.96
C VAL A 67 -0.36 -5.10 -8.99
N CYS A 68 -0.94 -4.30 -8.10
CA CYS A 68 -0.47 -2.96 -7.82
C CYS A 68 -0.02 -2.90 -6.37
N ILE A 69 1.19 -2.37 -6.16
CA ILE A 69 1.73 -2.07 -4.84
C ILE A 69 1.89 -0.56 -4.79
N ASP A 70 1.17 0.09 -3.88
CA ASP A 70 1.36 1.51 -3.63
C ASP A 70 2.19 1.67 -2.34
N THR A 71 3.27 2.44 -2.42
CA THR A 71 4.21 2.67 -1.31
C THR A 71 4.16 4.11 -0.82
N LEU A 72 4.29 4.30 0.49
CA LEU A 72 4.35 5.61 1.12
C LEU A 72 5.34 5.58 2.27
N ILE A 73 6.31 6.49 2.30
CA ILE A 73 7.14 6.71 3.49
C ILE A 73 6.27 7.45 4.52
N VAL A 74 6.23 6.94 5.75
CA VAL A 74 5.43 7.53 6.83
C VAL A 74 5.84 9.00 7.02
N GLY A 75 4.83 9.89 7.03
CA GLY A 75 5.04 11.34 7.13
C GLY A 75 5.15 12.07 5.80
N GLN A 76 5.25 11.36 4.67
CA GLN A 76 5.11 11.97 3.34
C GLN A 76 3.64 12.07 2.91
N GLU A 77 3.38 12.88 1.89
CA GLU A 77 2.03 13.15 1.38
C GLU A 77 1.69 12.39 0.10
N THR A 78 2.68 11.82 -0.57
CA THR A 78 2.50 11.26 -1.92
C THR A 78 2.74 9.75 -1.95
N TRP A 79 1.72 9.03 -2.42
CA TRP A 79 1.84 7.60 -2.73
C TRP A 79 2.61 7.37 -4.03
N THR A 80 3.52 6.41 -4.03
CA THR A 80 4.21 5.93 -5.23
C THR A 80 3.59 4.62 -5.68
N ARG A 81 3.09 4.58 -6.92
CA ARG A 81 2.40 3.43 -7.49
C ARG A 81 3.34 2.55 -8.30
N HIS A 82 3.41 1.27 -7.95
CA HIS A 82 4.15 0.24 -8.69
C HIS A 82 3.15 -0.74 -9.28
N VAL A 83 3.14 -0.85 -10.62
CA VAL A 83 2.25 -1.76 -11.34
C VAL A 83 3.05 -2.93 -11.89
N PHE A 84 2.60 -4.13 -11.53
CA PHE A 84 3.20 -5.40 -11.90
C PHE A 84 2.19 -6.16 -12.74
N VAL A 85 2.43 -6.25 -14.04
CA VAL A 85 1.57 -6.98 -14.96
C VAL A 85 2.26 -8.30 -15.31
N ARG A 86 1.52 -9.39 -15.22
CA ARG A 86 1.95 -10.67 -15.75
C ARG A 86 1.98 -10.55 -17.27
N ASP A 87 3.14 -10.74 -17.86
CA ASP A 87 3.23 -10.87 -19.31
C ASP A 87 2.54 -12.17 -19.74
N PRO A 88 1.44 -12.12 -20.52
CA PRO A 88 0.72 -13.32 -20.94
C PRO A 88 1.54 -14.21 -21.89
N SER A 89 2.64 -13.70 -22.47
CA SER A 89 3.54 -14.46 -23.35
C SER A 89 4.62 -15.24 -22.59
N PHE A 90 4.81 -15.00 -21.28
CA PHE A 90 5.83 -15.64 -20.46
C PHE A 90 5.20 -16.70 -19.53
N PHE A 91 5.37 -17.98 -19.89
CA PHE A 91 4.99 -19.13 -19.04
C PHE A 91 5.93 -19.34 -17.82
N GLY A 92 6.96 -18.49 -17.64
CA GLY A 92 7.88 -18.50 -16.49
C GLY A 92 7.65 -17.28 -15.59
N GLY A 93 7.35 -17.49 -14.31
CA GLY A 93 6.84 -16.49 -13.36
C GLY A 93 7.82 -15.41 -12.89
N LEU A 94 8.28 -14.54 -13.79
CA LEU A 94 9.00 -13.32 -13.41
C LEU A 94 8.12 -12.09 -13.63
N ILE A 95 7.92 -11.33 -12.56
CA ILE A 95 7.19 -10.08 -12.54
C ILE A 95 8.08 -8.96 -13.09
N GLN A 96 7.62 -8.24 -14.12
CA GLN A 96 8.31 -7.05 -14.64
C GLN A 96 7.86 -5.79 -13.90
N VAL A 97 8.83 -5.00 -13.42
CA VAL A 97 8.60 -3.67 -12.81
C VAL A 97 8.57 -2.65 -13.95
N LYS A 98 7.46 -1.94 -14.15
CA LYS A 98 7.43 -0.82 -15.09
C LYS A 98 7.72 0.48 -14.34
N SER A 99 8.94 1.01 -14.48
CA SER A 99 9.34 2.29 -13.88
C SER A 99 8.56 3.46 -14.51
N PRO A 100 8.25 4.53 -13.75
CA PRO A 100 7.60 5.72 -14.30
C PRO A 100 8.58 6.45 -15.23
N THR A 101 8.11 6.78 -16.44
CA THR A 101 8.87 7.59 -17.39
C THR A 101 8.96 9.03 -16.88
N LEU A 102 10.16 9.49 -16.49
CA LEU A 102 10.42 10.92 -16.32
C LEU A 102 10.29 11.59 -17.69
N LYS A 103 9.34 12.52 -17.83
CA LYS A 103 9.35 13.48 -18.93
C LYS A 103 10.38 14.56 -18.58
N SER A 104 11.45 14.64 -19.38
CA SER A 104 12.41 15.75 -19.41
C SER A 104 11.81 16.98 -20.07
#